data_AF-A0A1B8FCV4-F1
#
_entry.id   AF-A0A1B8FCV4-F1
#
_cell.length_a   1.000
_cell.length_b   1.000
_cell.length_c   1.000
_cell.angle_alpha   90.00
_cell.angle_beta   90.00
_cell.angle_gamma   90.00
#
_symmetry.space_group_name_H-M   'P 1'
#
loop_
_entity.id
_entity.type
_entity.pdbx_description
1 polymer ?
#
loop_
_entity_poly.entity_id
_entity_poly.type
_entity_poly.pdbx_seq_one_letter_code
_entity_poly.pdbx_strand_id
1 'polypeptide(L)'
;MVQFKEKLRSQLMLLTTPIFRWSTVRPKIKYRVMDSKGVAPWKVAVELVQKMALLEGKRGVIYVRTYKVGEQVSEELGCAFYKARAYNKSKVLQEWLSGLGGWIVATGALGTRINIHGIVEVIHIDRPYGLTSFAQQSGRGGRDGEISQSIIIVQVASGANLRAAALQSDYTVEKADDDAMTNYIQSKGCRRAVLGQYLDGETLGLSSCKDSVEEVVFCDYCQRKA
;
A
#
# COMPACT_ATOMS: atom_id res chain seq x y z
N MET A 1 -9.84 -7.91 9.84
CA MET A 1 -10.34 -9.15 9.17
C MET A 1 -10.65 -10.32 10.12
N VAL A 2 -10.14 -10.34 11.36
CA VAL A 2 -10.35 -11.46 12.32
C VAL A 2 -11.80 -11.55 12.85
N GLN A 3 -12.49 -10.42 12.98
CA GLN A 3 -13.85 -10.33 13.53
C GLN A 3 -14.96 -10.93 12.64
N PHE A 4 -14.66 -11.27 11.39
CA PHE A 4 -15.64 -11.84 10.45
C PHE A 4 -15.73 -13.38 10.52
N LYS A 5 -14.76 -14.04 11.17
CA LYS A 5 -14.66 -15.50 11.21
C LYS A 5 -15.86 -16.14 11.92
N GLU A 6 -16.20 -15.66 13.11
CA GLU A 6 -17.31 -16.21 13.90
C GLU A 6 -18.66 -15.93 13.24
N LYS A 7 -18.80 -14.74 12.66
CA LYS A 7 -19.97 -14.35 11.88
C LYS A 7 -20.16 -15.21 10.62
N LEU A 8 -19.10 -15.49 9.87
CA LEU A 8 -19.17 -16.39 8.71
C LEU A 8 -19.53 -17.82 9.11
N ARG A 9 -18.95 -18.33 10.20
CA ARG A 9 -19.26 -19.67 10.69
C ARG A 9 -20.72 -19.81 11.09
N SER A 10 -21.27 -18.82 11.79
CA SER A 10 -22.67 -18.85 12.20
C SER A 10 -23.61 -18.70 11.00
N GLN A 11 -23.32 -17.80 10.06
CA GLN A 11 -24.18 -17.55 8.91
C GLN A 11 -24.13 -18.66 7.85
N LEU A 12 -23.00 -19.36 7.71
CA LEU A 12 -22.81 -20.43 6.72
C LEU A 12 -22.97 -21.84 7.30
N MET A 13 -23.32 -21.96 8.59
CA MET A 13 -23.45 -23.24 9.30
C MET A 13 -22.17 -24.12 9.26
N LEU A 14 -21.00 -23.48 9.18
CA LEU A 14 -19.68 -24.14 9.08
C LEU A 14 -19.04 -24.33 10.47
N LEU A 15 -19.78 -24.96 11.39
CA LEU A 15 -19.41 -25.02 12.82
C LEU A 15 -18.13 -25.83 13.08
N THR A 16 -17.87 -26.87 12.30
CA THR A 16 -16.73 -27.79 12.49
C THR A 16 -15.68 -27.71 11.37
N THR A 17 -15.84 -26.80 10.41
CA THR A 17 -14.97 -26.75 9.24
C THR A 17 -13.56 -26.26 9.61
N PRO A 18 -12.50 -27.01 9.23
CA PRO A 18 -11.13 -26.58 9.44
C PRO A 18 -10.87 -25.31 8.64
N ILE A 19 -10.22 -24.33 9.27
CA ILE A 19 -9.87 -23.06 8.63
C ILE A 19 -8.37 -23.04 8.44
N PHE A 20 -7.95 -23.07 7.18
CA PHE A 20 -6.57 -22.84 6.79
C PHE A 20 -6.37 -21.35 6.55
N ARG A 21 -5.35 -20.78 7.20
CA ARG A 21 -4.97 -19.39 7.02
C ARG A 21 -3.46 -19.32 6.81
N TRP A 22 -3.08 -18.84 5.64
CA TRP A 22 -1.68 -18.47 5.38
C TRP A 22 -1.38 -17.08 5.92
N SER A 23 -0.12 -16.87 6.28
CA SER A 23 0.38 -15.54 6.64
C SER A 23 0.25 -14.58 5.47
N THR A 24 -0.18 -13.36 5.75
CA THR A 24 -0.20 -12.26 4.77
C THR A 24 1.14 -11.53 4.69
N VAL A 25 2.13 -11.94 5.48
CA VAL A 25 3.44 -11.31 5.54
C VAL A 25 4.16 -11.43 4.20
N ARG A 26 4.66 -10.28 3.72
CA ARG A 26 5.43 -10.19 2.48
C ARG A 26 6.88 -9.81 2.80
N PRO A 27 7.78 -10.77 3.06
CA PRO A 27 9.11 -10.48 3.63
C PRO A 27 10.03 -9.71 2.69
N LYS A 28 9.77 -9.74 1.38
CA LYS A 28 10.54 -9.04 0.33
C LYS A 28 10.04 -7.62 0.02
N ILE A 29 9.04 -7.11 0.74
CA ILE A 29 8.56 -5.72 0.58
C ILE A 29 9.21 -4.80 1.62
N LYS A 30 9.94 -3.79 1.17
CA LYS A 30 10.52 -2.74 2.01
C LYS A 30 9.49 -1.66 2.27
N TYR A 31 8.89 -1.67 3.46
CA TYR A 31 7.91 -0.66 3.87
C TYR A 31 8.57 0.60 4.43
N ARG A 32 8.10 1.77 3.99
CA ARG A 32 8.56 3.08 4.45
C ARG A 32 7.39 4.07 4.55
N VAL A 33 7.43 4.93 5.57
CA VAL A 33 6.58 6.12 5.68
C VAL A 33 7.49 7.34 5.74
N MET A 34 7.27 8.29 4.84
CA MET A 34 8.04 9.53 4.71
C MET A 34 7.14 10.71 5.05
N ASP A 35 7.61 11.56 5.95
CA ASP A 35 7.01 12.87 6.18
C ASP A 35 7.48 13.84 5.09
N SER A 36 6.55 14.56 4.48
CA SER A 36 6.82 15.58 3.47
C SER A 36 7.37 16.88 4.07
N LYS A 37 7.43 17.00 5.41
CA LYS A 37 8.07 18.11 6.13
C LYS A 37 7.57 19.50 5.70
N GLY A 38 6.26 19.62 5.50
CA GLY A 38 5.60 20.87 5.09
C GLY A 38 5.60 21.14 3.58
N VAL A 39 6.28 20.32 2.78
CA VAL A 39 6.13 20.32 1.31
C VAL A 39 4.90 19.51 0.93
N ALA A 40 4.22 19.88 -0.16
CA ALA A 40 3.11 19.09 -0.68
C ALA A 40 3.59 17.65 -1.00
N PRO A 41 2.95 16.58 -0.48
CA PRO A 41 3.42 15.20 -0.66
C PRO A 41 3.67 14.79 -2.11
N TRP A 42 2.86 15.28 -3.05
CA TRP A 42 3.02 14.98 -4.47
C TRP A 42 4.33 15.54 -5.07
N LYS A 43 4.82 16.69 -4.60
CA LYS A 43 6.10 17.25 -5.06
C LYS A 43 7.28 16.40 -4.59
N VAL A 44 7.26 15.99 -3.32
CA VAL A 44 8.25 15.07 -2.75
C VAL A 44 8.24 13.74 -3.52
N ALA A 45 7.06 13.26 -3.91
CA ALA A 45 6.94 12.05 -4.71
C ALA A 45 7.55 12.20 -6.11
N VAL A 46 7.27 13.30 -6.81
CA VAL A 46 7.86 13.58 -8.13
C VAL A 46 9.38 13.63 -8.05
N GLU A 47 9.95 14.39 -7.10
CA GLU A 47 11.41 14.48 -6.91
C GLU A 47 12.04 13.12 -6.56
N LEU A 48 11.34 12.29 -5.79
CA LEU A 48 11.80 10.95 -5.44
C LEU A 48 11.80 10.04 -6.66
N VAL A 49 10.71 10.05 -7.44
CA VAL A 49 10.54 9.22 -8.64
C VAL A 49 11.55 9.60 -9.74
N GLN A 50 11.80 10.89 -9.94
CA GLN A 50 12.80 11.36 -10.91
C GLN A 50 14.23 10.88 -10.57
N LYS A 51 14.50 10.57 -9.30
CA LYS A 51 15.79 10.00 -8.84
C LYS A 51 15.80 8.47 -8.89
N MET A 52 14.67 7.82 -9.17
CA MET A 52 14.53 6.37 -9.25
C MET A 52 14.58 5.90 -10.69
N ALA A 53 15.66 5.21 -11.06
CA ALA A 53 15.73 4.49 -12.32
C ALA A 53 15.08 3.10 -12.15
N LEU A 54 14.03 2.84 -12.93
CA LEU A 54 13.50 1.47 -13.07
C LEU A 54 14.30 0.75 -14.15
N LEU A 55 14.70 -0.50 -13.84
CA LEU A 55 15.29 -1.38 -14.84
C LEU A 55 14.25 -1.76 -15.90
N GLU A 56 14.71 -2.18 -17.07
CA GLU A 56 13.84 -2.65 -18.15
C GLU A 56 12.92 -3.78 -17.68
N GLY A 57 11.65 -3.72 -18.07
CA GLY A 57 10.61 -4.65 -17.66
C GLY A 57 10.11 -4.45 -16.22
N LYS A 58 10.74 -3.58 -15.42
CA LYS A 58 10.28 -3.24 -14.06
C LYS A 58 9.29 -2.09 -14.08
N ARG A 59 8.37 -2.15 -13.13
CA ARG A 59 7.19 -1.29 -13.06
C ARG A 59 7.12 -0.57 -11.72
N GLY A 60 6.73 0.70 -11.79
CA GLY A 60 6.44 1.53 -10.63
C GLY A 60 5.00 2.02 -10.67
N VAL A 61 4.32 2.04 -9.52
CA VAL A 61 2.94 2.50 -9.41
C VAL A 61 2.86 3.64 -8.40
N ILE A 62 2.25 4.75 -8.79
CA ILE A 62 2.01 5.92 -7.95
C ILE A 62 0.50 6.03 -7.69
N TYR A 63 0.07 5.71 -6.47
CA TYR A 63 -1.30 5.84 -6.04
C TYR A 63 -1.60 7.26 -5.54
N VAL A 64 -2.68 7.84 -6.07
CA VAL A 64 -3.20 9.16 -5.70
C VAL A 64 -4.67 9.08 -5.32
N ARG A 65 -5.14 10.02 -4.49
CA ARG A 65 -6.56 10.10 -4.09
C ARG A 65 -7.44 10.90 -5.04
N THR A 66 -6.88 11.84 -5.79
CA THR A 66 -7.66 12.77 -6.63
C THR A 66 -7.14 12.77 -8.06
N TYR A 67 -8.04 13.04 -9.02
CA TYR A 67 -7.65 13.16 -10.43
C TYR A 67 -6.75 14.36 -10.65
N LYS A 68 -6.98 15.46 -9.94
CA LYS A 68 -6.15 16.66 -10.01
C LYS A 68 -4.69 16.37 -9.68
N VAL A 69 -4.42 15.73 -8.55
CA VAL A 69 -3.03 15.36 -8.17
C VAL A 69 -2.47 14.35 -9.16
N GLY A 70 -3.29 13.40 -9.64
CA GLY A 70 -2.83 12.42 -10.60
C GLY A 70 -2.43 13.00 -11.95
N GLU A 71 -3.19 13.97 -12.47
CA GLU A 71 -2.87 14.72 -13.69
C GLU A 71 -1.54 15.45 -13.52
N GLN A 72 -1.38 16.21 -12.44
CA GLN A 72 -0.14 16.94 -12.14
C GLN A 72 1.08 16.01 -12.09
N VAL A 73 0.99 14.90 -11.34
CA VAL A 73 2.10 13.96 -11.21
C VAL A 73 2.40 13.25 -12.52
N SER A 74 1.36 12.89 -13.30
CA SER A 74 1.55 12.23 -14.59
C SER A 74 2.21 13.13 -15.62
N GLU A 75 1.88 14.42 -15.61
CA GLU A 75 2.45 15.44 -16.48
C GLU A 75 3.93 15.69 -16.14
N GLU A 76 4.24 15.94 -14.87
CA GLU A 76 5.62 16.19 -14.38
C GLU A 76 6.56 15.00 -14.58
N LEU A 77 6.03 13.78 -14.56
CA LEU A 77 6.80 12.55 -14.75
C LEU A 77 6.75 12.02 -16.18
N GLY A 78 5.95 12.62 -17.06
CA GLY A 78 5.75 12.14 -18.44
C GLY A 78 5.27 10.67 -18.50
N CYS A 79 4.39 10.26 -17.58
CA CYS A 79 3.97 8.86 -17.46
C CYS A 79 2.45 8.69 -17.59
N ALA A 80 2.00 7.45 -17.80
CA ALA A 80 0.59 7.17 -18.00
C ALA A 80 -0.25 7.44 -16.74
N PHE A 81 -1.49 7.90 -16.91
CA PHE A 81 -2.44 8.08 -15.81
C PHE A 81 -3.67 7.17 -15.95
N TYR A 82 -3.74 6.15 -15.10
CA TYR A 82 -4.90 5.27 -14.95
C TYR A 82 -5.96 5.90 -14.02
N LYS A 83 -7.05 6.37 -14.63
CA LYS A 83 -8.26 6.84 -13.93
C LYS A 83 -9.27 5.70 -13.83
N ALA A 84 -9.56 5.21 -12.62
CA ALA A 84 -10.36 3.98 -12.42
C ALA A 84 -11.80 4.06 -12.97
N ARG A 85 -12.36 5.27 -13.10
CA ARG A 85 -13.71 5.51 -13.64
C ARG A 85 -13.72 6.00 -15.09
N ALA A 86 -12.56 6.12 -15.74
CA ALA A 86 -12.50 6.55 -17.14
C ALA A 86 -12.86 5.41 -18.10
N TYR A 87 -13.48 5.76 -19.23
CA TYR A 87 -13.85 4.82 -20.28
C TYR A 87 -12.62 4.14 -20.91
N ASN A 88 -11.55 4.90 -21.15
CA ASN A 88 -10.32 4.43 -21.77
C ASN A 88 -9.36 3.70 -20.80
N LYS A 89 -9.76 3.43 -19.54
CA LYS A 89 -8.87 2.87 -18.52
C LYS A 89 -8.20 1.55 -18.92
N SER A 90 -8.92 0.72 -19.68
CA SER A 90 -8.40 -0.57 -20.16
C SER A 90 -7.28 -0.36 -21.18
N LYS A 91 -7.43 0.61 -22.09
CA LYS A 91 -6.41 0.93 -23.09
C LYS A 91 -5.12 1.42 -22.43
N VAL A 92 -5.23 2.40 -21.51
CA VAL A 92 -4.08 2.93 -20.76
C VAL A 92 -3.36 1.83 -19.98
N LEU A 93 -4.11 0.94 -19.33
CA LEU A 93 -3.52 -0.18 -18.61
C LEU A 93 -2.81 -1.15 -19.58
N GLN A 94 -3.43 -1.51 -20.71
CA GLN A 94 -2.82 -2.43 -21.67
C GLN A 94 -1.54 -1.86 -22.29
N GLU A 95 -1.53 -0.58 -22.66
CA GLU A 95 -0.34 0.09 -23.20
C GLU A 95 0.83 0.08 -22.20
N TRP A 96 0.56 0.33 -20.92
CA TRP A 96 1.58 0.24 -19.89
C TRP A 96 2.03 -1.21 -19.60
N LEU A 97 1.14 -2.18 -19.74
CA LEU A 97 1.49 -3.60 -19.56
C LEU A 97 2.34 -4.13 -20.72
N SER A 98 2.04 -3.74 -21.97
CA SER A 98 2.76 -4.19 -23.16
C SER A 98 4.08 -3.45 -23.40
N GLY A 99 4.28 -2.29 -22.78
CA GLY A 99 5.54 -1.55 -22.84
C GLY A 99 6.69 -2.20 -22.05
N LEU A 100 7.87 -1.58 -22.12
CA LEU A 100 9.11 -2.04 -21.47
C LEU A 100 9.19 -1.73 -19.96
N GLY A 101 8.04 -1.58 -19.29
CA GLY A 101 7.94 -1.18 -17.89
C GLY A 101 7.73 0.33 -17.70
N GLY A 102 8.23 0.87 -16.60
CA GLY A 102 8.11 2.29 -16.25
C GLY A 102 6.99 2.61 -15.24
N TRP A 103 6.75 3.90 -15.06
CA TRP A 103 5.82 4.42 -14.05
C TRP A 103 4.39 4.55 -14.57
N ILE A 104 3.42 4.35 -13.69
CA ILE A 104 2.01 4.69 -13.92
C ILE A 104 1.42 5.36 -12.69
N VAL A 105 0.68 6.44 -12.89
CA VAL A 105 -0.16 7.04 -11.85
C VAL A 105 -1.51 6.34 -11.85
N ALA A 106 -2.07 6.07 -10.68
CA ALA A 106 -3.34 5.37 -10.56
C ALA A 106 -4.21 5.94 -9.43
N THR A 107 -5.50 6.09 -9.72
CA THR A 107 -6.51 6.34 -8.68
C THR A 107 -7.18 5.03 -8.28
N GLY A 108 -7.26 4.73 -6.99
CA GLY A 108 -7.93 3.51 -6.50
C GLY A 108 -7.15 2.22 -6.84
N ALA A 109 -7.86 1.10 -6.98
CA ALA A 109 -7.23 -0.18 -7.28
C ALA A 109 -6.91 -0.30 -8.79
N LEU A 110 -5.63 -0.17 -9.14
CA LEU A 110 -5.12 -0.50 -10.48
C LEU A 110 -5.39 -1.99 -10.77
N GLY A 111 -6.05 -2.30 -11.89
CA GLY A 111 -6.19 -3.68 -12.37
C GLY A 111 -6.75 -4.66 -11.33
N THR A 112 -7.85 -4.31 -10.66
CA THR A 112 -8.57 -5.27 -9.80
C THR A 112 -8.84 -6.54 -10.60
N ARG A 113 -8.36 -7.69 -10.11
CA ARG A 113 -8.40 -9.03 -10.76
C ARG A 113 -7.33 -9.33 -11.83
N ILE A 114 -6.38 -8.43 -12.09
CA ILE A 114 -5.27 -8.68 -13.03
C ILE A 114 -3.98 -8.89 -12.24
N ASN A 115 -3.25 -9.95 -12.61
CA ASN A 115 -1.92 -10.22 -12.09
C ASN A 115 -0.88 -9.38 -12.87
N ILE A 116 -0.41 -8.29 -12.27
CA ILE A 116 0.63 -7.45 -12.86
C ILE A 116 1.98 -7.88 -12.28
N HIS A 117 2.90 -8.25 -13.18
CA HIS A 117 4.25 -8.72 -12.87
C HIS A 117 5.29 -7.58 -12.95
N GLY A 118 6.44 -7.78 -12.29
CA GLY A 118 7.56 -6.84 -12.32
C GLY A 118 7.34 -5.52 -11.58
N ILE A 119 6.31 -5.39 -10.74
CA ILE A 119 6.13 -4.20 -9.89
C ILE A 119 7.19 -4.25 -8.77
N VAL A 120 8.11 -3.28 -8.78
CA VAL A 120 9.19 -3.16 -7.79
C VAL A 120 9.07 -1.90 -6.94
N GLU A 121 8.30 -0.90 -7.39
CA GLU A 121 8.06 0.33 -6.64
C GLU A 121 6.56 0.61 -6.52
N VAL A 122 6.10 0.87 -5.30
CA VAL A 122 4.73 1.30 -5.00
C VAL A 122 4.79 2.54 -4.13
N ILE A 123 4.33 3.67 -4.65
CA ILE A 123 4.32 4.96 -3.96
C ILE A 123 2.88 5.36 -3.72
N HIS A 124 2.56 5.74 -2.48
CA HIS A 124 1.30 6.37 -2.11
C HIS A 124 1.56 7.84 -1.83
N ILE A 125 0.96 8.70 -2.65
CA ILE A 125 0.90 10.14 -2.40
C ILE A 125 -0.29 10.40 -1.50
N ASP A 126 -0.02 11.06 -0.39
CA ASP A 126 -0.93 11.18 0.74
C ASP A 126 -1.25 9.82 1.36
N ARG A 127 -2.13 9.89 2.36
CA ARG A 127 -2.58 8.74 3.12
C ARG A 127 -3.48 7.84 2.25
N PRO A 128 -3.24 6.50 2.22
CA PRO A 128 -4.18 5.55 1.62
C PRO A 128 -5.56 5.57 2.30
N TYR A 129 -6.61 5.13 1.60
CA TYR A 129 -7.98 5.15 2.15
C TYR A 129 -8.17 4.29 3.40
N GLY A 130 -7.31 3.31 3.62
CA GLY A 130 -7.38 2.39 4.75
C GLY A 130 -6.30 1.32 4.66
N LEU A 131 -6.03 0.62 5.76
CA LEU A 131 -4.88 -0.28 5.85
C LEU A 131 -5.05 -1.52 4.96
N THR A 132 -6.29 -1.98 4.76
CA THR A 132 -6.64 -3.06 3.83
C THR A 132 -6.33 -2.68 2.40
N SER A 133 -6.73 -1.46 1.98
CA SER A 133 -6.45 -0.96 0.64
C SER A 133 -4.94 -0.83 0.39
N PHE A 134 -4.21 -0.32 1.38
CA PHE A 134 -2.76 -0.21 1.35
C PHE A 134 -2.08 -1.59 1.26
N ALA A 135 -2.52 -2.57 2.06
CA ALA A 135 -1.98 -3.92 2.03
C ALA A 135 -2.19 -4.58 0.66
N GLN A 136 -3.37 -4.42 0.06
CA GLN A 136 -3.66 -4.95 -1.27
C GLN A 136 -2.80 -4.28 -2.35
N GLN A 137 -2.64 -2.96 -2.29
CA GLN A 137 -1.89 -2.17 -3.27
C GLN A 137 -0.38 -2.42 -3.17
N SER A 138 0.19 -2.33 -1.96
CA SER A 138 1.60 -2.64 -1.70
C SER A 138 1.93 -4.10 -2.02
N GLY A 139 1.02 -5.02 -1.75
CA GLY A 139 1.15 -6.45 -2.06
C GLY A 139 1.18 -6.79 -3.55
N ARG A 140 0.97 -5.81 -4.45
CA ARG A 140 1.24 -6.00 -5.90
C ARG A 140 2.73 -6.05 -6.21
N GLY A 141 3.57 -5.48 -5.36
CA GLY A 141 5.01 -5.52 -5.50
C GLY A 141 5.59 -6.92 -5.22
N GLY A 142 6.70 -7.24 -5.89
CA GLY A 142 7.54 -8.39 -5.58
C GLY A 142 6.81 -9.74 -5.70
N ARG A 143 5.92 -9.87 -6.68
CA ARG A 143 5.18 -11.12 -6.94
C ARG A 143 6.06 -12.22 -7.52
N ASP A 144 7.08 -11.83 -8.27
CA ASP A 144 8.02 -12.73 -8.93
C ASP A 144 9.22 -13.07 -8.01
N GLY A 145 9.09 -12.85 -6.70
CA GLY A 145 10.15 -13.09 -5.72
C GLY A 145 11.20 -11.97 -5.63
N GLU A 146 10.97 -10.86 -6.34
CA GLU A 146 11.81 -9.67 -6.32
C GLU A 146 11.68 -8.90 -5.01
N ILE A 147 12.74 -8.18 -4.64
CA ILE A 147 12.63 -7.15 -3.61
C ILE A 147 11.86 -5.98 -4.21
N SER A 148 10.78 -5.57 -3.55
CA SER A 148 10.03 -4.38 -3.91
C SER A 148 10.00 -3.39 -2.76
N GLN A 149 9.72 -2.14 -3.06
CA GLN A 149 9.61 -1.07 -2.08
C GLN A 149 8.19 -0.47 -2.10
N SER A 150 7.68 -0.18 -0.91
CA SER A 150 6.38 0.46 -0.71
C SER A 150 6.53 1.67 0.21
N ILE A 151 6.24 2.85 -0.32
CA ILE A 151 6.46 4.14 0.32
C ILE A 151 5.15 4.87 0.45
N ILE A 152 4.82 5.32 1.66
CA ILE A 152 3.77 6.31 1.88
C ILE A 152 4.43 7.66 2.10
N ILE A 153 4.06 8.67 1.33
CA ILE A 153 4.51 10.05 1.50
C ILE A 153 3.32 10.85 2.01
N VAL A 154 3.42 11.35 3.23
CA VAL A 154 2.33 12.06 3.92
C VAL A 154 2.86 13.32 4.56
N GLN A 155 2.01 14.33 4.68
CA GLN A 155 2.31 15.47 5.53
C GLN A 155 1.91 15.12 6.96
N VAL A 156 2.89 14.89 7.84
CA VAL A 156 2.62 14.67 9.26
C VAL A 156 2.54 16.04 9.92
N ALA A 157 1.35 16.64 9.93
CA ALA A 157 1.15 17.89 10.66
C ALA A 157 1.40 17.64 12.15
N SER A 158 2.39 18.33 12.72
CA SER A 158 2.70 18.32 14.15
C SER A 158 1.44 18.64 14.95
N GLY A 159 0.89 17.65 15.65
CA GLY A 159 -0.27 17.82 16.54
C GLY A 159 -1.66 17.73 15.88
N ALA A 160 -1.78 17.60 14.56
CA ALA A 160 -3.09 17.41 13.93
C ALA A 160 -3.43 15.92 13.82
N ASN A 161 -4.63 15.55 14.29
CA ASN A 161 -5.20 14.24 14.02
C ASN A 161 -5.22 14.02 12.50
N LEU A 162 -4.53 12.98 11.99
CA LEU A 162 -4.61 12.52 10.59
C LEU A 162 -6.04 12.07 10.18
N ARG A 163 -7.03 12.27 11.06
CA ARG A 163 -8.46 12.02 10.89
C ARG A 163 -9.17 13.03 9.98
N ALA A 164 -8.57 14.21 9.73
CA ALA A 164 -9.26 15.33 9.08
C ALA A 164 -9.68 15.12 7.60
N ALA A 165 -9.38 13.97 6.99
CA ALA A 165 -9.81 13.66 5.61
C ALA A 165 -10.70 12.42 5.49
N ALA A 166 -11.17 11.86 6.61
CA ALA A 166 -12.17 10.80 6.63
C ALA A 166 -13.57 11.43 6.71
N LEU A 167 -14.38 11.21 5.68
CA LEU A 167 -15.82 11.49 5.72
C LEU A 167 -16.39 10.83 6.97
N GLN A 168 -17.02 11.62 7.84
CA GLN A 168 -17.68 11.14 9.05
C GLN A 168 -18.72 10.08 8.66
N SER A 169 -18.53 8.85 9.10
CA SER A 169 -19.59 7.84 9.14
C SER A 169 -19.56 7.14 10.49
N ASP A 170 -20.77 6.88 10.98
CA ASP A 170 -21.05 6.10 12.18
C ASP A 170 -20.34 4.75 12.14
N TYR A 171 -20.08 4.15 13.30
CA TYR A 171 -19.24 2.95 13.48
C TYR A 171 -19.40 1.87 12.37
N THR A 172 -18.46 1.85 11.41
CA THR A 172 -18.44 0.93 10.26
C THR A 172 -17.08 0.24 10.10
N VAL A 173 -17.02 -0.84 9.31
CA VAL A 173 -15.77 -1.56 8.97
C VAL A 173 -14.75 -0.59 8.34
N GLU A 174 -15.24 0.38 7.59
CA GLU A 174 -14.47 1.45 6.96
C GLU A 174 -13.75 2.32 8.01
N LYS A 175 -14.40 2.63 9.14
CA LYS A 175 -13.76 3.40 10.22
C LYS A 175 -12.63 2.63 10.90
N ALA A 176 -12.80 1.33 11.14
CA ALA A 176 -11.74 0.49 11.72
C ALA A 176 -10.55 0.34 10.76
N ASP A 177 -10.80 0.23 9.45
CA ASP A 177 -9.75 0.21 8.43
C ASP A 177 -9.00 1.55 8.33
N ASP A 178 -9.71 2.66 8.47
CA ASP A 178 -9.13 3.99 8.54
C ASP A 178 -8.30 4.18 9.83
N ASP A 179 -8.84 3.89 11.02
CA ASP A 179 -8.09 4.00 12.27
C ASP A 179 -6.80 3.13 12.24
N ALA A 180 -6.86 1.94 11.63
CA ALA A 180 -5.67 1.11 11.43
C ALA A 180 -4.63 1.77 10.50
N MET A 181 -5.05 2.46 9.45
CA MET A 181 -4.16 3.22 8.57
C MET A 181 -3.51 4.40 9.30
N THR A 182 -4.26 5.09 10.18
CA THR A 182 -3.73 6.14 11.07
C THR A 182 -2.61 5.57 11.92
N ASN A 183 -2.90 4.46 12.60
CA ASN A 183 -1.97 3.80 13.50
C ASN A 183 -0.72 3.33 12.74
N TYR A 184 -0.86 2.78 11.54
CA TYR A 184 0.26 2.36 10.72
C TYR A 184 1.19 3.53 10.33
N ILE A 185 0.64 4.68 9.96
CA ILE A 185 1.45 5.86 9.61
C ILE A 185 2.18 6.38 10.85
N GLN A 186 1.47 6.51 11.97
CA GLN A 186 1.98 7.08 13.22
C GLN A 186 2.82 6.11 14.07
N SER A 187 2.81 4.81 13.75
CA SER A 187 3.45 3.78 14.56
C SER A 187 4.94 4.07 14.76
N LYS A 188 5.39 3.97 16.00
CA LYS A 188 6.81 3.97 16.38
C LYS A 188 7.36 2.54 16.53
N GLY A 189 6.88 1.62 15.71
CA GLY A 189 7.21 0.20 15.73
C GLY A 189 7.50 -0.36 14.35
N CYS A 190 7.76 -1.66 14.28
CA CYS A 190 7.97 -2.36 13.02
C CYS A 190 6.72 -2.26 12.13
N ARG A 191 6.85 -1.72 10.92
CA ARG A 191 5.73 -1.59 9.97
C ARG A 191 5.09 -2.94 9.64
N ARG A 192 5.93 -3.97 9.49
CA ARG A 192 5.48 -5.34 9.20
C ARG A 192 4.71 -5.97 10.37
N ALA A 193 5.12 -5.68 11.61
CA ALA A 193 4.38 -6.12 12.79
C ALA A 193 2.98 -5.50 12.84
N VAL A 194 2.86 -4.19 12.60
CA VAL A 194 1.56 -3.49 12.58
C VAL A 194 0.64 -4.04 11.48
N LEU A 195 1.17 -4.27 10.27
CA LEU A 195 0.40 -4.90 9.18
C LEU A 195 -0.03 -6.33 9.53
N GLY A 196 0.88 -7.14 10.04
CA GLY A 196 0.61 -8.52 10.43
C GLY A 196 -0.46 -8.61 11.51
N GLN A 197 -0.37 -7.77 12.55
CA GLN A 197 -1.37 -7.70 13.61
C GLN A 197 -2.76 -7.35 13.07
N TYR A 198 -2.84 -6.39 12.14
CA TYR A 198 -4.13 -5.99 11.56
C TYR A 198 -4.74 -7.07 10.65
N LEU A 199 -3.93 -7.65 9.77
CA LEU A 199 -4.40 -8.61 8.77
C LEU A 199 -4.64 -9.98 9.39
N ASP A 200 -3.65 -10.50 10.11
CA ASP A 200 -3.58 -11.88 10.62
C ASP A 200 -3.94 -12.04 12.09
N GLY A 201 -3.95 -10.95 12.85
CA GLY A 201 -4.18 -10.97 14.30
C GLY A 201 -2.89 -11.20 15.10
N GLU A 202 -3.05 -11.43 16.41
CA GLU A 202 -1.92 -11.61 17.34
C GLU A 202 -1.19 -12.95 17.17
N THR A 203 -1.75 -13.88 16.39
CA THR A 203 -1.23 -15.24 16.19
C THR A 203 0.16 -15.31 15.58
N LEU A 204 0.65 -14.23 14.96
CA LEU A 204 2.00 -14.21 14.38
C LEU A 204 3.09 -13.77 15.37
N GLY A 205 2.77 -13.15 16.51
CA GLY A 205 3.75 -12.73 17.52
C GLY A 205 4.85 -11.77 17.01
N LEU A 206 4.66 -11.10 15.87
CA LEU A 206 5.68 -10.27 15.25
C LEU A 206 5.90 -8.98 16.04
N SER A 207 7.13 -8.76 16.52
CA SER A 207 7.58 -7.51 17.13
C SER A 207 8.52 -6.72 16.21
N SER A 208 9.23 -7.43 15.33
CA SER A 208 10.27 -6.91 14.44
C SER A 208 10.21 -7.53 13.04
N CYS A 209 11.03 -7.04 12.11
CA CYS A 209 11.17 -7.70 10.81
C CYS A 209 11.85 -9.08 10.94
N LYS A 210 12.77 -9.25 11.90
CA LYS A 210 13.53 -10.50 12.09
C LYS A 210 12.63 -11.67 12.49
N ASP A 211 11.50 -11.37 13.12
CA ASP A 211 10.56 -12.38 13.62
C ASP A 211 9.73 -13.00 12.49
N SER A 212 9.83 -12.48 11.25
CA SER A 212 8.97 -12.90 10.15
C SER A 212 9.46 -14.14 9.39
N VAL A 213 10.69 -14.13 8.89
CA VAL A 213 11.38 -15.23 8.18
C VAL A 213 12.89 -14.95 8.13
N GLU A 214 13.71 -15.94 7.79
CA GLU A 214 15.18 -15.82 7.68
C GLU A 214 15.64 -14.80 6.61
N GLU A 215 15.01 -14.80 5.42
CA GLU A 215 15.32 -13.85 4.35
C GLU A 215 14.31 -12.69 4.29
N VAL A 216 14.57 -11.63 5.06
CA VAL A 216 13.65 -10.48 5.20
C VAL A 216 14.32 -9.15 4.91
N VAL A 217 13.64 -8.30 4.13
CA VAL A 217 14.04 -6.89 4.00
C VAL A 217 13.41 -6.05 5.10
N PHE A 218 14.24 -5.21 5.72
CA PHE A 218 13.83 -4.43 6.87
C PHE A 218 13.01 -3.20 6.45
N CYS A 219 11.96 -2.90 7.20
CA CYS A 219 11.24 -1.64 7.08
C CYS A 219 12.06 -0.46 7.59
N ASP A 220 11.62 0.77 7.27
CA ASP A 220 12.27 2.01 7.70
C ASP A 220 12.57 2.09 9.20
N TYR A 221 11.64 1.60 10.04
CA TYR A 221 11.83 1.58 11.48
C TYR A 221 12.93 0.60 11.91
N CYS A 222 12.86 -0.65 11.44
CA CYS A 222 13.85 -1.67 11.81
C CYS A 222 15.24 -1.35 11.25
N GLN A 223 15.34 -0.68 10.10
CA GLN A 223 16.62 -0.22 9.55
C GLN A 223 17.30 0.82 10.44
N ARG A 224 16.55 1.71 11.10
CA ARG A 224 17.11 2.70 12.03
C ARG A 224 17.55 2.12 13.37
N LYS A 225 17.07 0.92 13.71
CA LYS A 225 17.38 0.21 14.96
C LYS A 225 18.38 -0.95 14.78
N ALA A 226 18.75 -1.25 13.55
CA ALA A 226 19.66 -2.34 13.20
C ALA A 226 21.12 -1.91 13.31
#